data_AF-A0A6C0CZF0-F1
#
_entry.id   AF-A0A6C0CZF0-F1
#
_cell.length_a   1.000
_cell.length_b   1.000
_cell.length_c   1.000
_cell.angle_alpha   90.00
_cell.angle_beta   90.00
_cell.angle_gamma   90.00
#
_symmetry.space_group_name_H-M   'P 1'
#
loop_
_entity.id
_entity.type
_entity.pdbx_description
1 polymer ?
#
loop_
_entity_poly.entity_id
_entity_poly.type
_entity_poly.pdbx_seq_one_letter_code
_entity_poly.pdbx_strand_id
1 'polypeptide(L)'
;MNNLVLITSIINTPNIPLSYTNIRSTYTPDERYEQLKRTINSVREKIPNIEIFLVECSDLTDIQFDYLTKNTNYFLNLYDNESARVNIYSISKSLGENTMIYYALQKILLNDIVFDNLIKISGRYWLSNNFNYDFFNNNKIVIKYIEKDSNNVLTALYKLPKNLLHKYMLYLGNNFDKMKECIGCEVLFAHFIKSIQNDYDILIIDPIGLTGFVSVDTNNLCNC
;
A
#
# COMPACT_ATOMS: atom_id res chain seq x y z
N MET A 1 15.56 -13.55 -4.99
CA MET A 1 14.93 -13.19 -3.70
C MET A 1 13.46 -13.56 -3.76
N ASN A 2 12.91 -14.05 -2.67
CA ASN A 2 11.47 -14.32 -2.53
C ASN A 2 10.79 -13.03 -2.07
N ASN A 3 9.83 -12.55 -2.85
CA ASN A 3 9.13 -11.30 -2.53
C ASN A 3 7.73 -11.60 -2.00
N LEU A 4 7.29 -10.79 -1.06
CA LEU A 4 5.88 -10.68 -0.68
C LEU A 4 5.40 -9.30 -1.11
N VAL A 5 4.40 -9.23 -1.99
CA VAL A 5 3.78 -7.95 -2.37
C VAL A 5 2.53 -7.74 -1.54
N LEU A 6 2.53 -6.67 -0.75
CA LEU A 6 1.36 -6.20 -0.01
C LEU A 6 0.57 -5.23 -0.86
N ILE A 7 -0.67 -5.60 -1.19
CA ILE A 7 -1.61 -4.73 -1.88
C ILE A 7 -2.66 -4.25 -0.88
N THR A 8 -2.80 -2.93 -0.73
CA THR A 8 -3.88 -2.31 0.06
C THR A 8 -4.98 -1.82 -0.86
N SER A 9 -6.24 -2.19 -0.63
CA SER A 9 -7.37 -1.79 -1.46
C SER A 9 -8.63 -1.47 -0.66
N ILE A 10 -9.46 -0.62 -1.25
CA ILE A 10 -10.85 -0.37 -0.87
C ILE A 10 -11.60 -0.23 -2.19
N ILE A 11 -12.43 -1.22 -2.55
CA ILE A 11 -13.26 -1.19 -3.76
C ILE A 11 -14.48 -0.29 -3.50
N ASN A 12 -15.21 -0.53 -2.42
CA ASN A 12 -16.38 0.23 -2.02
C ASN A 12 -15.99 1.35 -1.07
N THR A 13 -15.66 2.52 -1.61
CA THR A 13 -15.31 3.66 -0.76
C THR A 13 -16.53 4.18 0.02
N PRO A 14 -16.38 4.54 1.29
CA PRO A 14 -17.46 5.14 2.08
C PRO A 14 -17.92 6.48 1.51
N ASN A 15 -19.19 6.79 1.73
CA ASN A 15 -19.76 8.12 1.46
C ASN A 15 -19.42 9.13 2.57
N ILE A 16 -18.17 9.13 3.01
CA ILE A 16 -17.64 10.05 4.03
C ILE A 16 -16.57 10.91 3.36
N PRO A 17 -16.61 12.25 3.47
CA PRO A 17 -15.59 13.11 2.87
C PRO A 17 -14.20 12.88 3.50
N LEU A 18 -13.16 13.30 2.79
CA LEU A 18 -11.81 13.31 3.33
C LEU A 18 -11.55 14.67 4.01
N SER A 19 -10.57 14.73 4.92
CA SER A 19 -10.23 15.97 5.64
C SER A 19 -9.89 17.16 4.73
N TYR A 20 -9.47 16.90 3.49
CA TYR A 20 -9.02 17.89 2.52
C TYR A 20 -9.91 18.01 1.27
N THR A 21 -10.98 17.21 1.15
CA THR A 21 -11.90 17.27 0.00
C THR A 21 -13.26 16.64 0.32
N ASN A 22 -14.33 17.22 -0.21
CA ASN A 22 -15.68 16.67 -0.10
C ASN A 22 -15.87 15.40 -0.95
N ILE A 23 -14.97 15.11 -1.91
CA ILE A 23 -15.04 13.96 -2.80
C ILE A 23 -13.99 12.93 -2.37
N ARG A 24 -14.43 11.78 -1.84
CA ARG A 24 -13.51 10.71 -1.41
C ARG A 24 -12.91 9.93 -2.58
N SER A 25 -13.69 9.71 -3.63
CA SER A 25 -13.28 9.04 -4.86
C SER A 25 -14.14 9.55 -5.99
N THR A 26 -13.52 9.89 -7.11
CA THR A 26 -14.22 10.12 -8.39
C THR A 26 -14.50 8.83 -9.15
N TYR A 27 -13.88 7.72 -8.74
CA TYR A 27 -14.04 6.39 -9.34
C TYR A 27 -15.14 5.60 -8.64
N THR A 28 -15.96 4.95 -9.46
CA THR A 28 -16.98 3.97 -9.07
C THR A 28 -16.35 2.69 -8.49
N PRO A 29 -17.11 1.89 -7.73
CA PRO A 29 -16.68 0.57 -7.29
C PRO A 29 -16.15 -0.34 -8.41
N ASP A 30 -16.83 -0.39 -9.55
CA ASP A 30 -16.43 -1.23 -10.68
C ASP A 30 -15.09 -0.78 -11.28
N GLU A 31 -14.87 0.53 -11.44
CA GLU A 31 -13.58 1.07 -11.89
C GLU A 31 -12.46 0.74 -10.90
N ARG A 32 -12.72 0.84 -9.59
CA ARG A 32 -11.72 0.50 -8.57
C ARG A 32 -11.41 -0.99 -8.52
N TYR A 33 -12.40 -1.82 -8.80
CA TYR A 33 -12.21 -3.26 -8.94
C TYR A 33 -11.33 -3.58 -10.15
N GLU A 34 -11.59 -2.98 -11.31
CA GLU A 34 -10.73 -3.13 -12.50
C GLU A 34 -9.31 -2.59 -12.30
N GLN A 35 -9.17 -1.47 -11.58
CA GLN A 35 -7.86 -0.95 -11.17
C GLN A 35 -7.10 -1.97 -10.32
N LEU A 36 -7.76 -2.60 -9.35
CA LEU A 36 -7.14 -3.62 -8.50
C LEU A 36 -6.72 -4.86 -9.28
N LYS A 37 -7.55 -5.33 -10.22
CA LYS A 37 -7.17 -6.42 -11.15
C LYS A 37 -5.91 -6.06 -11.92
N ARG A 38 -5.84 -4.82 -12.43
CA ARG A 38 -4.67 -4.32 -13.15
C ARG A 38 -3.41 -4.26 -12.26
N THR A 39 -3.55 -3.85 -11.00
CA THR A 39 -2.46 -3.91 -10.01
C THR A 39 -1.95 -5.33 -9.87
N ILE A 40 -2.83 -6.30 -9.56
CA ILE A 40 -2.49 -7.71 -9.37
C ILE A 40 -1.77 -8.27 -10.61
N ASN A 41 -2.34 -8.04 -11.80
CA ASN A 41 -1.76 -8.51 -13.05
C ASN A 41 -0.36 -7.93 -13.29
N SER A 42 -0.17 -6.61 -13.11
CA SER A 42 1.14 -5.97 -13.32
C SER A 42 2.20 -6.46 -12.34
N VAL A 43 1.82 -6.77 -11.10
CA VAL A 43 2.71 -7.34 -10.08
C VAL A 43 3.17 -8.72 -10.51
N ARG A 44 2.24 -9.59 -10.94
CA ARG A 44 2.57 -10.96 -11.40
C ARG A 44 3.45 -10.95 -12.66
N GLU A 45 3.21 -10.00 -13.56
CA GLU A 45 3.97 -9.85 -14.80
C GLU A 45 5.40 -9.38 -14.54
N LYS A 46 5.60 -8.42 -13.63
CA LYS A 46 6.87 -7.67 -13.53
C LYS A 46 7.74 -8.01 -12.31
N ILE A 47 7.22 -8.76 -11.35
CA ILE A 47 7.98 -9.19 -10.16
C ILE A 47 8.12 -10.72 -10.17
N PRO A 48 9.32 -11.28 -10.37
CA PRO A 48 9.54 -12.71 -10.32
C PRO A 48 9.47 -13.25 -8.89
N ASN A 49 9.17 -14.55 -8.74
CA ASN A 49 9.15 -15.28 -7.47
C ASN A 49 8.33 -14.55 -6.38
N ILE A 50 7.06 -14.32 -6.70
CA ILE A 50 6.18 -13.44 -5.94
C ILE A 50 5.03 -14.20 -5.28
N GLU A 51 4.78 -13.86 -4.01
CA GLU A 51 3.50 -14.08 -3.36
C GLU A 51 2.78 -12.75 -3.16
N ILE A 52 1.45 -12.74 -3.31
CA ILE A 52 0.64 -11.53 -3.11
C ILE A 52 -0.18 -11.66 -1.84
N PHE A 53 0.00 -10.73 -0.92
CA PHE A 53 -0.87 -10.49 0.23
C PHE A 53 -1.78 -9.32 -0.08
N LEU A 54 -3.07 -9.56 -0.26
CA LEU A 54 -4.06 -8.51 -0.46
C LEU A 54 -4.80 -8.26 0.85
N VAL A 55 -4.78 -7.01 1.30
CA VAL A 55 -5.65 -6.49 2.35
C VAL A 55 -6.69 -5.55 1.73
N GLU A 56 -7.95 -5.85 2.02
CA GLU A 56 -9.12 -5.19 1.44
C GLU A 56 -10.08 -4.79 2.58
N CYS A 57 -10.94 -3.79 2.37
CA CYS A 57 -11.96 -3.42 3.33
C CYS A 57 -13.21 -2.90 2.62
N SER A 58 -13.99 -3.80 2.03
CA SER A 58 -15.27 -3.55 1.36
C SER A 58 -16.23 -4.70 1.59
N ASP A 59 -17.52 -4.38 1.50
CA ASP A 59 -18.57 -5.40 1.35
C ASP A 59 -18.46 -5.98 -0.08
N LEU A 60 -17.80 -7.12 -0.23
CA LEU A 60 -17.51 -7.68 -1.55
C LEU A 60 -18.66 -8.55 -2.04
N THR A 61 -18.96 -8.47 -3.34
CA THR A 61 -19.81 -9.48 -3.97
C THR A 61 -19.07 -10.82 -4.02
N ASP A 62 -19.81 -11.94 -4.12
CA ASP A 62 -19.21 -13.27 -4.26
C ASP A 62 -18.23 -13.33 -5.44
N ILE A 63 -18.57 -12.67 -6.56
CA ILE A 63 -17.71 -12.60 -7.75
C ILE A 63 -16.38 -11.89 -7.44
N GLN A 64 -16.44 -10.75 -6.71
CA GLN A 64 -15.25 -10.02 -6.31
C GLN A 64 -14.40 -10.85 -5.35
N PHE A 65 -15.02 -11.42 -4.31
CA PHE A 65 -14.35 -12.26 -3.32
C PHE A 65 -13.66 -13.46 -3.97
N ASP A 66 -14.37 -14.20 -4.83
CA ASP A 66 -13.85 -15.35 -5.55
C ASP A 66 -12.66 -15.00 -6.43
N TYR A 67 -12.76 -13.90 -7.19
CA TYR A 67 -11.66 -13.49 -8.04
C TYR A 67 -10.42 -13.13 -7.21
N LEU A 68 -10.59 -12.33 -6.15
CA LEU A 68 -9.46 -11.84 -5.36
C LEU A 68 -8.75 -12.99 -4.64
N THR A 69 -9.51 -13.89 -4.01
CA THR A 69 -8.94 -15.09 -3.37
C THR A 69 -8.24 -16.04 -4.34
N LYS A 70 -8.77 -16.23 -5.56
CA LYS A 70 -8.14 -17.06 -6.60
C LYS A 70 -6.88 -16.44 -7.19
N ASN A 71 -6.74 -15.12 -7.15
CA ASN A 71 -5.65 -14.39 -7.81
C ASN A 71 -4.60 -13.83 -6.84
N THR A 72 -4.71 -14.08 -5.54
CA THR A 72 -3.71 -13.72 -4.52
C THR A 72 -3.33 -14.94 -3.68
N ASN A 73 -2.18 -14.89 -3.02
CA ASN A 73 -1.69 -15.99 -2.17
C ASN A 73 -2.31 -15.91 -0.77
N TYR A 74 -2.44 -14.69 -0.26
CA TYR A 74 -3.10 -14.39 1.00
C TYR A 74 -4.14 -13.30 0.76
N PHE A 75 -5.29 -13.45 1.41
CA PHE A 75 -6.39 -12.50 1.33
C PHE A 75 -6.91 -12.19 2.72
N LEU A 76 -7.02 -10.91 3.06
CA LEU A 76 -7.55 -10.41 4.31
C LEU A 76 -8.59 -9.32 4.00
N ASN A 77 -9.88 -9.66 4.08
CA ASN A 77 -10.94 -8.66 4.09
C ASN A 77 -11.20 -8.20 5.53
N LEU A 78 -11.05 -6.90 5.76
CA LEU A 78 -11.28 -6.26 7.06
C LEU A 78 -12.69 -5.68 7.20
N TYR A 79 -13.58 -5.89 6.23
CA TYR A 79 -14.93 -5.32 6.25
C TYR A 79 -15.65 -5.66 7.54
N ASP A 80 -15.73 -6.93 7.96
CA ASP A 80 -16.44 -7.33 9.19
C ASP A 80 -15.71 -6.99 10.49
N ASN A 81 -14.46 -6.52 10.42
CA ASN A 81 -13.76 -6.00 11.58
C ASN A 81 -14.16 -4.54 11.82
N GLU A 82 -15.21 -4.34 12.61
CA GLU A 82 -15.75 -3.00 12.92
C GLU A 82 -14.68 -2.03 13.43
N SER A 83 -13.80 -2.48 14.33
CA SER A 83 -12.74 -1.64 14.89
C SER A 83 -11.73 -1.18 13.82
N ALA A 84 -11.38 -2.04 12.87
CA ALA A 84 -10.53 -1.67 11.74
C ALA A 84 -11.29 -0.77 10.77
N ARG A 85 -12.51 -1.15 10.40
CA ARG A 85 -13.36 -0.47 9.43
C ARG A 85 -13.64 0.98 9.83
N VAL A 86 -13.89 1.27 11.11
CA VAL A 86 -14.07 2.66 11.61
C VAL A 86 -12.86 3.53 11.30
N ASN A 87 -11.64 3.01 11.49
CA ASN A 87 -10.40 3.73 11.20
C ASN A 87 -10.18 3.87 9.69
N ILE A 88 -10.43 2.79 8.94
CA ILE A 88 -10.31 2.73 7.47
C ILE A 88 -11.27 3.70 6.79
N TYR A 89 -12.47 3.84 7.33
CA TYR A 89 -13.52 4.68 6.77
C TYR A 89 -13.50 6.11 7.30
N SER A 90 -12.59 6.44 8.22
CA SER A 90 -12.43 7.79 8.75
C SER A 90 -12.08 8.84 7.68
N ILE A 91 -12.16 10.11 8.09
CA ILE A 91 -11.74 11.27 7.27
C ILE A 91 -10.24 11.27 6.96
N SER A 92 -9.44 10.54 7.75
CA SER A 92 -8.00 10.45 7.60
C SER A 92 -7.64 9.31 6.65
N LYS A 93 -7.23 9.67 5.44
CA LYS A 93 -6.68 8.72 4.46
C LYS A 93 -5.45 8.00 5.02
N SER A 94 -4.64 8.70 5.80
CA SER A 94 -3.44 8.15 6.44
C SER A 94 -3.78 7.07 7.44
N LEU A 95 -4.77 7.33 8.29
CA LEU A 95 -5.28 6.35 9.25
C LEU A 95 -5.81 5.12 8.52
N GLY A 96 -6.54 5.30 7.43
CA GLY A 96 -7.15 4.16 6.76
C GLY A 96 -6.16 3.24 6.06
N GLU A 97 -5.21 3.78 5.29
CA GLU A 97 -4.20 2.94 4.63
C GLU A 97 -3.26 2.26 5.64
N ASN A 98 -2.79 3.00 6.66
CA ASN A 98 -1.89 2.44 7.67
C ASN A 98 -2.59 1.43 8.59
N THR A 99 -3.89 1.54 8.82
CA THR A 99 -4.66 0.50 9.54
C THR A 99 -4.63 -0.80 8.77
N MET A 100 -4.88 -0.78 7.45
CA MET A 100 -4.81 -1.98 6.62
C MET A 100 -3.40 -2.60 6.64
N ILE A 101 -2.35 -1.78 6.51
CA ILE A 101 -0.97 -2.24 6.59
C ILE A 101 -0.69 -2.87 7.95
N TYR A 102 -1.09 -2.23 9.05
CA TYR A 102 -0.88 -2.75 10.40
C TYR A 102 -1.50 -4.14 10.61
N TYR A 103 -2.74 -4.35 10.18
CA TYR A 103 -3.39 -5.66 10.25
C TYR A 103 -2.73 -6.71 9.34
N ALA A 104 -2.30 -6.32 8.14
CA ALA A 104 -1.54 -7.20 7.26
C ALA A 104 -0.21 -7.63 7.88
N LEU A 105 0.56 -6.69 8.45
CA LEU A 105 1.83 -6.98 9.11
C LEU A 105 1.65 -7.91 10.32
N GLN A 106 0.62 -7.68 11.14
CA GLN A 106 0.28 -8.61 12.22
C GLN A 106 0.03 -10.02 11.69
N LYS A 107 -0.77 -10.17 10.64
CA LYS A 107 -1.07 -11.48 10.05
C LYS A 107 0.19 -12.13 9.46
N ILE A 108 1.03 -11.35 8.76
CA ILE A 108 2.30 -11.82 8.18
C ILE A 108 3.23 -12.36 9.27
N LEU A 109 3.40 -11.62 10.36
CA LEU A 109 4.29 -11.99 11.47
C LEU A 109 3.73 -13.17 12.28
N LEU A 110 2.42 -13.19 12.57
CA LEU A 110 1.78 -14.27 13.33
C LEU A 110 1.79 -15.62 12.61
N ASN A 111 1.75 -15.63 11.27
CA ASN A 111 1.80 -16.87 10.48
C ASN A 111 3.20 -17.21 9.96
N ASP A 112 4.23 -16.45 10.38
CA ASP A 112 5.61 -16.57 9.93
C ASP A 112 5.75 -16.79 8.41
N ILE A 113 5.09 -15.92 7.62
CA ILE A 113 5.17 -16.01 6.16
C ILE A 113 6.64 -15.84 5.72
N VAL A 114 7.10 -16.71 4.83
CA VAL A 114 8.51 -16.79 4.41
C VAL A 114 8.76 -15.95 3.17
N PHE A 115 9.56 -14.90 3.30
CA PHE A 115 9.98 -14.01 2.21
C PHE A 115 11.21 -13.20 2.66
N ASP A 116 11.93 -12.62 1.69
CA ASP A 116 13.09 -11.76 1.95
C ASP A 116 12.67 -10.28 2.09
N ASN A 117 11.80 -9.84 1.17
CA ASN A 117 11.38 -8.44 1.06
C ASN A 117 9.85 -8.30 0.98
N LEU A 118 9.33 -7.30 1.67
CA LEU A 118 7.97 -6.79 1.47
C LEU A 118 8.00 -5.65 0.46
N ILE A 119 7.27 -5.77 -0.63
CA ILE A 119 7.01 -4.67 -1.58
C ILE A 119 5.57 -4.24 -1.37
N LYS A 120 5.31 -3.00 -0.95
CA LYS A 120 3.95 -2.49 -0.81
C LYS A 120 3.56 -1.76 -2.08
N ILE A 121 2.36 -2.00 -2.60
CA ILE A 121 1.73 -1.22 -3.67
C ILE A 121 0.26 -0.90 -3.34
N SER A 122 -0.21 0.32 -3.61
CA SER A 122 -1.64 0.63 -3.48
C SER A 122 -2.43 0.06 -4.65
N GLY A 123 -3.60 -0.55 -4.40
CA GLY A 123 -4.46 -1.21 -5.39
C GLY A 123 -5.09 -0.34 -6.49
N ARG A 124 -4.66 0.93 -6.61
CA ARG A 124 -5.05 1.85 -7.69
C ARG A 124 -3.92 2.18 -8.66
N TYR A 125 -2.74 1.61 -8.41
CA TYR A 125 -1.56 1.81 -9.21
C TYR A 125 -1.07 0.47 -9.76
N TRP A 126 -0.40 0.49 -10.89
CA TRP A 126 0.19 -0.69 -11.52
C TRP A 126 1.63 -0.38 -11.93
N LEU A 127 2.43 -1.44 -12.02
CA LEU A 127 3.81 -1.35 -12.45
C LEU A 127 3.84 -1.07 -13.96
N SER A 128 4.46 0.03 -14.35
CA SER A 128 4.52 0.50 -15.74
C SER A 128 5.63 -0.22 -16.52
N ASN A 129 5.73 0.04 -17.82
CA ASN A 129 6.82 -0.50 -18.64
C ASN A 129 8.20 0.05 -18.24
N ASN A 130 8.24 1.15 -17.49
CA ASN A 130 9.48 1.74 -16.97
C ASN A 130 9.84 1.18 -15.58
N PHE A 131 9.02 0.29 -15.00
CA PHE A 131 9.37 -0.40 -13.76
C PHE A 131 10.57 -1.32 -13.99
N ASN A 132 11.62 -1.12 -13.19
CA ASN A 132 12.80 -1.97 -13.23
C ASN A 132 12.92 -2.75 -11.91
N TYR A 133 12.67 -4.05 -11.97
CA TYR A 133 12.75 -4.96 -10.81
C TYR A 133 14.17 -5.06 -10.24
N ASP A 134 15.23 -4.77 -11.01
CA ASP A 134 16.61 -4.86 -10.51
C ASP A 134 16.87 -3.90 -9.34
N PHE A 135 16.17 -2.75 -9.30
CA PHE A 135 16.22 -1.85 -8.14
C PHE A 135 15.61 -2.47 -6.88
N PHE A 136 14.71 -3.44 -7.04
CA PHE A 136 14.02 -4.14 -5.96
C PHE A 136 14.69 -5.46 -5.59
N ASN A 137 15.51 -6.07 -6.47
CA ASN A 137 16.21 -7.33 -6.25
C ASN A 137 17.49 -7.16 -5.39
N ASN A 138 17.32 -6.70 -4.14
CA ASN A 138 18.38 -6.55 -3.14
C ASN A 138 17.77 -6.47 -1.72
N ASN A 139 18.61 -6.40 -0.69
CA ASN A 139 18.19 -6.26 0.72
C ASN A 139 17.99 -4.80 1.18
N LYS A 140 18.17 -3.81 0.30
CA LYS A 140 18.05 -2.38 0.66
C LYS A 140 16.59 -1.98 0.81
N ILE A 141 16.32 -0.93 1.58
CA ILE A 141 15.05 -0.20 1.51
C ILE A 141 14.98 0.48 0.15
N VAL A 142 13.82 0.46 -0.52
CA VAL A 142 13.64 1.17 -1.80
C VAL A 142 12.48 2.13 -1.68
N ILE A 143 12.76 3.41 -1.94
CA ILE A 143 11.78 4.50 -1.84
C ILE A 143 11.94 5.51 -2.97
N LYS A 144 10.92 6.35 -3.14
CA LYS A 144 10.97 7.57 -3.94
C LYS A 144 10.53 8.74 -3.07
N TYR A 145 11.25 9.87 -3.12
CA TYR A 145 10.76 11.12 -2.54
C TYR A 145 9.81 11.83 -3.50
N ILE A 146 8.73 12.41 -2.96
CA ILE A 146 7.82 13.26 -3.72
C ILE A 146 8.49 14.62 -3.88
N GLU A 147 8.59 15.11 -5.12
CA GLU A 147 9.22 16.40 -5.42
C GLU A 147 10.63 16.57 -4.85
N LYS A 148 11.35 15.44 -4.66
CA LYS A 148 12.68 15.37 -4.03
C LYS A 148 12.73 15.86 -2.58
N ASP A 149 11.58 15.99 -1.91
CA ASP A 149 11.52 16.34 -0.50
C ASP A 149 11.71 15.11 0.39
N SER A 150 12.80 15.10 1.15
CA SER A 150 13.11 14.03 2.12
C SER A 150 12.05 13.83 3.21
N ASN A 151 11.16 14.80 3.42
CA ASN A 151 10.05 14.72 4.38
C ASN A 151 8.79 14.09 3.78
N ASN A 152 8.79 13.78 2.48
CA ASN A 152 7.63 13.23 1.79
C ASN A 152 8.07 12.03 0.94
N VAL A 153 7.81 10.82 1.43
CA VAL A 153 8.08 9.59 0.69
C VAL A 153 6.81 9.13 -0.04
N LEU A 154 6.93 8.75 -1.30
CA LEU A 154 5.85 8.12 -2.05
C LEU A 154 5.45 6.81 -1.36
N THR A 155 4.23 6.74 -0.84
CA THR A 155 3.72 5.53 -0.16
C THR A 155 2.93 4.61 -1.08
N ALA A 156 2.66 5.03 -2.31
CA ALA A 156 1.98 4.21 -3.31
C ALA A 156 2.80 2.98 -3.75
N LEU A 157 4.13 3.05 -3.69
CA LEU A 157 5.05 1.93 -3.92
C LEU A 157 6.35 2.13 -3.11
N TYR A 158 6.73 1.11 -2.33
CA TYR A 158 8.03 1.05 -1.64
C TYR A 158 8.42 -0.40 -1.31
N LYS A 159 9.67 -0.63 -0.91
CA LYS A 159 10.16 -1.93 -0.43
C LYS A 159 10.84 -1.83 0.93
N LEU A 160 10.57 -2.80 1.80
CA LEU A 160 11.24 -3.01 3.08
C LEU A 160 11.75 -4.46 3.19
N PRO A 161 12.96 -4.71 3.70
CA PRO A 161 13.40 -6.06 4.08
C PRO A 161 12.56 -6.66 5.23
N LYS A 162 12.40 -7.99 5.29
CA LYS A 162 11.56 -8.70 6.29
C LYS A 162 11.91 -8.33 7.73
N ASN A 163 13.20 -8.16 8.04
CA ASN A 163 13.68 -7.83 9.38
C ASN A 163 13.19 -6.46 9.90
N LEU A 164 12.73 -5.56 9.03
CA LEU A 164 12.16 -4.26 9.41
C LEU A 164 10.68 -4.30 9.76
N LEU A 165 9.94 -5.37 9.40
CA LEU A 165 8.48 -5.34 9.49
C LEU A 165 7.96 -5.22 10.91
N HIS A 166 8.62 -5.86 11.88
CA HIS A 166 8.23 -5.72 13.29
C HIS A 166 8.43 -4.27 13.77
N LYS A 167 9.57 -3.65 13.44
CA LYS A 167 9.84 -2.23 13.79
C LYS A 167 8.84 -1.30 13.11
N TYR A 168 8.48 -1.56 11.85
CA TYR A 168 7.49 -0.78 11.13
C TYR A 168 6.08 -0.94 11.71
N MET A 169 5.66 -2.17 12.04
CA MET A 169 4.38 -2.43 12.69
C MET A 169 4.25 -1.69 14.03
N LEU A 170 5.28 -1.73 14.87
CA LEU A 170 5.33 -0.97 16.12
C LEU A 170 5.27 0.54 15.87
N TYR A 171 5.98 1.04 14.86
CA TYR A 171 5.93 2.44 14.49
C TYR A 171 4.52 2.88 14.09
N LEU A 172 3.79 2.08 13.30
CA LEU A 172 2.41 2.37 12.94
C LEU A 172 1.50 2.43 14.18
N GLY A 173 1.62 1.46 15.08
CA GLY A 173 0.86 1.43 16.34
C GLY A 173 1.14 2.64 17.23
N ASN A 174 2.41 3.05 17.36
CA ASN A 174 2.82 4.18 18.20
C ASN A 174 2.47 5.56 17.60
N ASN A 175 2.14 5.64 16.32
CA ASN A 175 1.78 6.90 15.65
C ASN A 175 0.30 6.95 15.24
N PHE A 176 -0.54 6.10 15.85
CA PHE A 176 -1.96 6.03 15.56
C PHE A 176 -2.69 7.36 15.80
N ASP A 177 -2.37 8.08 16.88
CA ASP A 177 -3.00 9.37 17.18
C ASP A 177 -2.61 10.45 16.18
N LYS A 178 -1.36 10.46 15.70
CA LYS A 178 -0.93 11.34 14.59
C LYS A 178 -1.70 11.08 13.30
N MET A 179 -2.04 9.82 13.03
CA MET A 179 -2.87 9.47 11.88
C MET A 179 -4.30 9.96 12.06
N LYS A 180 -4.87 9.94 13.28
CA LYS A 180 -6.19 10.56 13.56
C LYS A 180 -6.17 12.07 13.35
N GLU A 181 -5.06 12.72 13.68
CA GLU A 181 -4.80 14.15 13.38
C GLU A 181 -4.56 14.43 11.90
N CYS A 182 -4.79 13.44 11.02
CA CYS A 182 -4.67 13.54 9.57
C CYS A 182 -3.26 13.85 9.06
N ILE A 183 -2.20 13.55 9.82
CA ILE A 183 -0.82 13.60 9.31
C ILE A 183 -0.66 12.55 8.21
N GLY A 184 -0.24 12.98 7.02
CA GLY A 184 -0.18 12.16 5.80
C GLY A 184 0.73 10.92 5.91
N CYS A 185 0.38 9.87 5.16
CA CYS A 185 1.18 8.65 5.08
C CYS A 185 2.61 8.95 4.66
N GLU A 186 2.76 9.85 3.70
CA GLU A 186 4.02 10.26 3.08
C GLU A 186 4.98 10.86 4.11
N VAL A 187 4.45 11.70 5.00
CA VAL A 187 5.19 12.35 6.09
C VAL A 187 5.54 11.35 7.19
N LEU A 188 4.56 10.55 7.63
CA LEU A 188 4.78 9.55 8.68
C LEU A 188 5.77 8.48 8.22
N PHE A 189 5.70 8.06 6.96
CA PHE A 189 6.64 7.08 6.41
C PHE A 189 8.03 7.69 6.24
N ALA A 190 8.16 8.93 5.77
CA ALA A 190 9.44 9.64 5.75
C ALA A 190 10.08 9.72 7.14
N HIS A 191 9.29 10.03 8.17
CA HIS A 191 9.78 10.04 9.56
C HIS A 191 10.23 8.65 10.02
N PHE A 192 9.51 7.58 9.65
CA PHE A 192 9.97 6.21 9.90
C PHE A 192 11.31 5.93 9.22
N ILE A 193 11.45 6.24 7.93
CA ILE A 193 12.70 6.04 7.18
C ILE A 193 13.87 6.79 7.85
N LYS A 194 13.68 8.06 8.23
CA LYS A 194 14.71 8.86 8.93
C LYS A 194 15.11 8.24 10.27
N SER A 195 14.17 7.62 10.98
CA SER A 195 14.45 6.97 12.27
C SER A 195 15.33 5.71 12.16
N ILE A 196 15.50 5.15 10.95
CA ILE A 196 16.26 3.92 10.70
C ILE A 196 17.42 4.10 9.72
N GLN A 197 17.63 5.30 9.19
CA GLN A 197 18.55 5.55 8.07
C GLN A 197 20.02 5.26 8.38
N ASN A 198 20.42 5.25 9.66
CA ASN A 198 21.78 4.91 10.07
C ASN A 198 22.00 3.39 10.20
N ASP A 199 20.93 2.62 10.28
CA ASP A 199 20.97 1.17 10.51
C ASP A 199 20.74 0.37 9.21
N TYR A 200 20.25 1.01 8.14
CA TYR A 200 19.84 0.34 6.91
C TYR A 200 20.25 1.11 5.67
N ASP A 201 20.67 0.37 4.64
CA ASP A 201 20.90 0.92 3.32
C ASP A 201 19.57 1.32 2.65
N ILE A 202 19.50 2.56 2.19
CA ILE A 202 18.34 3.11 1.49
C ILE A 202 18.74 3.42 0.04
N LEU A 203 18.00 2.83 -0.90
CA LEU A 203 18.05 3.14 -2.32
C LEU A 203 16.89 4.09 -2.67
N ILE A 204 17.23 5.31 -3.08
CA ILE A 204 16.26 6.29 -3.57
C ILE A 204 16.21 6.19 -5.09
N ILE A 205 15.02 6.00 -5.65
CA ILE A 205 14.80 5.90 -7.10
C ILE A 205 13.79 6.95 -7.59
N ASP A 206 14.10 7.53 -8.75
CA ASP A 206 13.25 8.49 -9.45
C ASP A 206 13.59 8.46 -10.96
N PRO A 207 12.70 7.99 -11.84
CA PRO A 207 11.34 7.50 -11.57
C PRO A 207 11.31 6.13 -10.87
N ILE A 208 10.19 5.80 -10.22
CA ILE A 208 9.98 4.49 -9.56
C ILE A 208 9.30 3.45 -10.46
N GLY A 209 8.72 3.88 -11.59
CA GLY A 209 8.07 3.01 -12.57
C GLY A 209 6.63 2.65 -12.21
N LEU A 210 5.90 3.57 -11.57
CA LEU A 210 4.53 3.37 -11.14
C LEU A 210 3.57 4.21 -11.98
N THR A 211 2.48 3.63 -12.46
CA THR A 211 1.41 4.39 -13.12
C THR A 211 0.11 4.21 -12.34
N GLY A 212 -0.73 5.24 -12.26
CA GLY A 212 -2.05 5.11 -11.65
C GLY A 212 -2.97 6.27 -11.94
N PHE A 213 -4.19 6.17 -11.42
CA PHE A 213 -5.22 7.19 -11.54
C PHE A 213 -5.25 8.07 -10.29
N VAL A 214 -5.09 9.39 -10.45
CA VAL A 214 -5.10 10.34 -9.32
C VAL A 214 -6.51 10.53 -8.80
N SER A 215 -6.68 10.56 -7.47
CA SER A 215 -7.98 10.51 -6.77
C SER A 215 -8.94 11.68 -7.01
N VAL A 216 -8.50 12.78 -7.63
CA VAL A 216 -9.28 14.01 -7.74
C VAL A 216 -9.45 14.49 -9.18
N ASP A 217 -8.82 13.83 -10.14
CA ASP A 217 -8.81 14.29 -11.53
C ASP A 217 -8.93 13.09 -12.47
N THR A 218 -10.13 12.89 -13.02
CA THR A 218 -10.54 11.67 -13.74
C THR A 218 -9.78 11.45 -15.05
N ASN A 219 -9.04 12.46 -15.53
CA ASN A 219 -8.36 12.43 -16.83
C ASN A 219 -6.82 12.37 -16.74
N ASN A 220 -6.23 12.42 -15.54
CA ASN A 220 -4.79 12.50 -15.38
C ASN A 220 -4.19 11.18 -14.86
N LEU A 221 -3.54 10.45 -15.77
CA LEU A 221 -2.61 9.37 -15.43
C LEU A 221 -1.39 9.99 -14.73
N CYS A 222 -1.12 9.53 -13.50
CA CYS A 222 0.13 9.86 -12.83
C CYS A 222 1.17 8.80 -13.19
N ASN A 223 2.32 9.25 -13.69
CA ASN A 223 3.52 8.44 -13.86
C ASN A 223 4.55 8.87 -12.83
N CYS A 224 4.94 7.94 -11.96
CA CYS A 224 5.87 8.12 -10.86
C CYS A 224 7.15 7.33 -11.08
#